data_AF-A0A2V6J765-F1
#
_entry.id   AF-A0A2V6J765-F1
#
_cell.length_a   1.000
_cell.length_b   1.000
_cell.length_c   1.000
_cell.angle_alpha   90.00
_cell.angle_beta   90.00
_cell.angle_gamma   90.00
#
_symmetry.space_group_name_H-M   'P 1'
#
loop_
_entity.id
_entity.type
_entity.pdbx_description
1 polymer ?
#
loop_
_entity_poly.entity_id
_entity_poly.type
_entity_poly.pdbx_seq_one_letter_code
_entity_poly.pdbx_strand_id
1 'polypeptide(L)'
;MPLTIAASAEKGGSADARVQVNSSRLVAVSNATFVQDSAIMQDQAALDFVSGAVNWLLSREQLIGIAPKIPKPLTFSLDPEGLRRLRWILLVLMPLIPAAIGTVVWWQRRV
;
A
#
# COMPACT_ATOMS: atom_id res chain seq x y z
N MET A 1 -6.80 10.42 -11.24
CA MET A 1 -5.70 9.92 -10.39
C MET A 1 -4.53 10.86 -10.56
N PRO A 2 -4.21 11.70 -9.55
CA PRO A 2 -3.06 12.60 -9.63
C PRO A 2 -1.77 11.78 -9.66
N LEU A 3 -0.85 12.13 -10.55
CA LEU A 3 0.46 11.50 -10.66
C LEU A 3 1.41 12.14 -9.64
N THR A 4 1.84 11.35 -8.65
CA THR A 4 2.81 11.79 -7.64
C THR A 4 4.21 11.46 -8.12
N ILE A 5 5.01 12.50 -8.37
CA ILE A 5 6.44 12.40 -8.71
C ILE A 5 7.23 13.12 -7.62
N ALA A 6 8.37 12.57 -7.26
CA ALA A 6 9.30 13.20 -6.33
C ALA A 6 10.71 13.27 -6.93
N ALA A 7 11.45 14.31 -6.58
CA ALA A 7 12.85 14.50 -6.95
C ALA A 7 13.66 14.95 -5.72
N SER A 8 14.90 14.50 -5.63
CA SER A 8 15.85 14.86 -4.57
C SER A 8 17.10 15.49 -5.16
N ALA A 9 17.61 16.54 -4.52
CA ALA A 9 18.84 17.21 -4.89
C ALA A 9 19.72 17.46 -3.66
N GLU A 10 21.03 17.30 -3.82
CA GLU A 10 22.02 17.56 -2.79
C GLU A 10 23.13 18.45 -3.36
N LYS A 11 23.52 19.50 -2.61
CA LYS A 11 24.57 20.44 -3.00
C LYS A 11 25.62 20.54 -1.89
N GLY A 12 26.86 20.22 -2.22
CA GLY A 12 28.00 20.35 -1.31
C GLY A 12 28.27 19.12 -0.42
N GLY A 13 27.67 17.97 -0.74
CA GLY A 13 27.96 16.69 -0.08
C GLY A 13 29.33 16.14 -0.51
N SER A 14 30.10 15.65 0.45
CA SER A 14 31.32 14.89 0.19
C SER A 14 30.98 13.41 0.11
N ALA A 15 31.57 12.66 -0.82
CA ALA A 15 31.37 11.20 -0.93
C ALA A 15 32.00 10.41 0.24
N ASP A 16 32.84 11.06 1.05
CA ASP A 16 33.44 10.48 2.25
C ASP A 16 32.55 10.78 3.46
N ALA A 17 31.94 9.74 4.03
CA ALA A 17 31.10 9.82 5.24
C ALA A 17 31.83 10.39 6.46
N ARG A 18 33.17 10.46 6.43
CA ARG A 18 33.99 11.04 7.49
C ARG A 18 34.19 12.56 7.37
N VAL A 19 33.84 13.15 6.23
CA VAL A 19 33.97 14.59 5.98
C VAL A 19 32.57 15.16 5.74
N GLN A 20 31.86 15.41 6.83
CA GLN A 20 30.52 16.00 6.78
C GLN A 20 30.65 17.52 6.53
N VAL A 21 30.72 17.89 5.24
CA VAL A 21 30.61 19.28 4.81
C VAL A 21 29.15 19.71 4.94
N ASN A 22 28.88 20.97 5.28
CA ASN A 22 27.53 21.54 5.30
C ASN A 22 26.87 21.43 3.92
N SER A 23 26.17 20.32 3.69
CA SER A 23 25.47 19.99 2.45
C SER A 23 24.04 20.48 2.52
N SER A 24 23.59 21.18 1.48
CA SER A 24 22.19 21.60 1.36
C SER A 24 21.40 20.54 0.61
N ARG A 25 20.33 20.03 1.22
CA ARG A 25 19.47 18.97 0.66
C ARG A 25 18.07 19.51 0.37
N LEU A 26 17.47 19.04 -0.72
CA LEU A 26 16.13 19.41 -1.14
C LEU A 26 15.38 18.18 -1.65
N VAL A 27 14.14 18.04 -1.21
CA VAL A 27 13.18 17.06 -1.74
C VAL A 27 11.97 17.84 -2.25
N ALA A 28 11.60 17.63 -3.51
CA ALA A 28 10.44 18.24 -4.14
C ALA A 28 9.42 17.15 -4.53
N VAL A 29 8.15 17.37 -4.22
CA VAL A 29 7.06 16.43 -4.54
C VAL A 29 5.96 17.19 -5.29
N SER A 30 5.46 16.61 -6.38
CA SER A 30 4.50 17.26 -7.29
C SER A 30 3.09 17.40 -6.71
N ASN A 31 2.77 16.64 -5.67
CA ASN A 31 1.44 16.55 -5.10
C ASN A 31 1.56 16.61 -3.58
N ALA A 32 0.77 17.46 -2.91
CA ALA A 32 0.73 17.57 -1.45
C ALA A 32 -0.29 16.63 -0.80
N THR A 33 -1.14 15.96 -1.58
CA THR A 33 -2.22 15.13 -1.03
C THR A 33 -1.72 13.93 -0.24
N PHE A 34 -0.47 13.49 -0.46
CA PHE A 34 0.13 12.39 0.30
C PHE A 34 0.45 12.73 1.76
N VAL A 35 0.48 14.02 2.13
CA VAL A 35 0.77 14.48 3.51
C VAL A 35 -0.52 14.86 4.26
N GLN A 36 -1.70 14.71 3.64
CA GLN A 36 -2.96 14.97 4.33
C GLN A 36 -3.22 13.88 5.39
N ASP A 37 -3.79 14.26 6.54
CA ASP A 37 -4.08 13.35 7.66
C ASP A 37 -4.84 12.09 7.22
N SER A 38 -5.81 12.24 6.31
CA SER A 38 -6.59 11.14 5.74
C SER A 38 -5.75 10.19 4.88
N ALA A 39 -4.78 10.71 4.13
CA ALA A 39 -3.90 9.93 3.26
C ALA A 39 -2.79 9.25 4.08
N ILE A 40 -2.26 9.91 5.10
CA ILE A 40 -1.25 9.40 6.02
C ILE A 40 -1.79 8.21 6.83
N MET A 41 -3.03 8.30 7.33
CA MET A 41 -3.67 7.22 8.10
C MET A 41 -4.03 6.00 7.24
N GLN A 42 -4.27 6.18 5.94
CA GLN A 42 -4.63 5.09 5.02
C GLN A 42 -3.43 4.46 4.31
N ASP A 43 -2.38 5.22 4.03
CA ASP A 43 -1.23 4.75 3.26
C ASP A 43 0.08 4.82 4.04
N GLN A 44 0.44 3.67 4.62
CA GLN A 44 1.74 3.47 5.27
C GLN A 44 2.92 3.84 4.37
N ALA A 45 2.82 3.72 3.03
CA ALA A 45 3.93 4.08 2.15
C ALA A 45 4.19 5.60 2.11
N ALA A 46 3.14 6.42 2.24
CA ALA A 46 3.29 7.86 2.31
C ALA A 46 4.02 8.28 3.60
N LEU A 47 3.68 7.63 4.73
CA LEU A 47 4.37 7.80 6.01
C LEU A 47 5.85 7.40 5.95
N ASP A 48 6.14 6.23 5.39
CA ASP A 48 7.51 5.72 5.23
C ASP A 48 8.34 6.66 4.34
N PHE A 49 7.73 7.21 3.29
CA PHE A 49 8.39 8.19 2.41
C PHE A 49 8.67 9.53 3.11
N VAL A 50 7.68 10.11 3.80
CA VAL A 50 7.86 11.40 4.52
C VAL A 50 8.93 11.25 5.60
N SER A 51 8.85 10.20 6.40
CA SER A 51 9.83 9.95 7.46
C SER A 51 11.24 9.73 6.90
N GLY A 52 11.38 8.95 5.82
CA GLY A 52 12.65 8.76 5.12
C GLY A 52 13.21 10.07 4.54
N ALA A 53 12.37 10.88 3.89
CA ALA A 53 12.75 12.17 3.32
C ALA A 53 13.21 13.17 4.40
N VAL A 54 12.49 13.28 5.52
CA VAL A 54 12.85 14.14 6.64
C VAL A 54 14.16 13.68 7.28
N ASN A 55 14.35 12.39 7.49
CA ASN A 55 15.59 11.85 8.05
C ASN A 55 16.80 12.13 7.14
N TRP A 56 16.60 12.02 5.81
CA TRP A 56 17.62 12.36 4.82
C TRP A 56 17.94 13.87 4.80
N LEU A 57 16.93 14.74 4.88
CA LEU A 57 17.12 16.18 4.97
C LEU A 57 17.89 16.60 6.24
N LEU A 58 17.74 15.87 7.34
CA LEU A 58 18.40 16.14 8.62
C LEU A 58 19.80 15.53 8.74
N SER A 59 20.37 14.95 7.67
CA SER A 59 21.68 14.28 7.65
C SER A 59 21.84 13.19 8.71
N ARG A 60 20.75 12.55 9.15
CA ARG A 60 20.74 11.44 10.11
C ARG A 60 20.81 10.09 9.39
N GLU A 61 21.86 9.89 8.58
CA GLU A 61 22.00 8.70 7.73
C GLU A 61 22.37 7.41 8.48
N GLN A 62 22.78 7.51 9.75
CA GLN A 62 23.15 6.34 10.57
C GLN A 62 21.92 5.50 11.01
N LEU A 63 20.70 5.91 10.69
CA LEU A 63 19.45 5.19 10.95
C LEU A 63 18.75 4.71 9.67
N ILE A 64 19.44 4.71 8.52
CA ILE A 64 18.92 4.10 7.28
C ILE A 64 19.21 2.59 7.31
N GLY A 65 18.74 1.92 8.36
CA GLY A 65 18.52 0.49 8.29
C GLY A 65 17.31 0.28 7.39
N ILE A 66 17.50 -0.34 6.23
CA ILE A 66 16.39 -0.74 5.35
C ILE A 66 15.48 -1.65 6.17
N ALA A 67 14.39 -1.11 6.74
CA ALA A 67 13.37 -1.91 7.38
C ALA A 67 12.90 -2.94 6.34
N PRO A 68 12.82 -4.24 6.70
CA PRO A 68 12.40 -5.27 5.76
C PRO A 68 11.10 -4.81 5.12
N LYS A 69 11.09 -4.66 3.80
CA LYS A 69 9.90 -4.27 3.07
C LYS A 69 8.88 -5.37 3.29
N ILE A 70 7.96 -5.16 4.25
CA ILE A 70 6.89 -6.09 4.54
C ILE A 70 6.11 -6.17 3.23
N PRO A 71 6.05 -7.35 2.58
CA PRO A 71 5.30 -7.50 1.34
C PRO A 71 3.87 -7.12 1.68
N LYS A 72 3.44 -5.92 1.25
CA LYS A 72 2.05 -5.52 1.36
C LYS A 72 1.29 -6.53 0.51
N PRO A 73 0.45 -7.40 1.10
CA PRO A 73 -0.48 -8.15 0.28
C PRO A 73 -1.25 -7.10 -0.52
N LEU A 74 -1.38 -7.32 -1.82
CA LEU A 74 -2.31 -6.58 -2.66
C LEU A 74 -3.70 -6.89 -2.08
N THR A 75 -4.08 -6.14 -1.06
CA THR A 75 -5.44 -6.16 -0.56
C THR A 75 -6.21 -5.45 -1.64
N PHE A 76 -6.80 -6.26 -2.53
CA PHE A 76 -7.89 -5.82 -3.35
C PHE A 76 -8.94 -5.25 -2.39
N SER A 77 -8.89 -3.93 -2.16
CA SER A 77 -9.98 -3.22 -1.53
C SER A 77 -11.10 -3.20 -2.57
N LEU A 78 -11.77 -4.34 -2.71
CA LEU A 78 -13.00 -4.42 -3.47
C LEU A 78 -13.95 -3.40 -2.83
N ASP A 79 -14.47 -2.52 -3.68
CA ASP A 79 -15.54 -1.56 -3.41
C ASP A 79 -16.55 -2.19 -2.42
N PRO A 80 -16.99 -1.52 -1.34
CA PRO A 80 -17.85 -2.11 -0.31
C PRO A 80 -19.10 -2.79 -0.88
N GLU A 81 -19.61 -2.33 -2.02
CA GLU A 81 -20.68 -3.01 -2.77
C GLU A 81 -20.24 -4.32 -3.42
N GLY A 82 -19.04 -4.37 -4.00
CA GLY A 82 -18.43 -5.57 -4.56
C GLY A 82 -18.22 -6.67 -3.51
N LEU A 83 -17.76 -6.31 -2.30
CA LEU A 83 -17.64 -7.27 -1.18
C LEU A 83 -18.99 -7.79 -0.71
N ARG A 84 -20.04 -6.95 -0.71
CA ARG A 84 -21.39 -7.36 -0.34
C ARG A 84 -21.99 -8.32 -1.36
N ARG A 85 -21.84 -8.04 -2.66
CA ARG A 85 -22.29 -8.95 -3.73
C ARG A 85 -21.52 -10.27 -3.68
N LEU A 86 -20.19 -10.22 -3.55
CA LEU A 86 -19.36 -11.41 -3.45
C LEU A 86 -19.73 -12.27 -2.24
N ARG A 87 -20.01 -11.66 -1.09
CA ARG A 87 -20.47 -12.36 0.11
C ARG A 87 -21.79 -13.09 -0.11
N TRP A 88 -22.78 -12.44 -0.73
CA TRP A 88 -24.07 -13.07 -1.03
C TRP A 88 -23.94 -14.16 -2.10
N ILE A 89 -23.09 -13.98 -3.12
CA ILE A 89 -22.80 -15.02 -4.12
C ILE A 89 -22.17 -16.22 -3.43
N LEU A 90 -21.16 -16.04 -2.59
CA LEU A 90 -20.52 -17.15 -1.88
C LEU A 90 -21.50 -17.85 -0.93
N LEU A 91 -22.27 -17.10 -0.13
CA LEU A 91 -23.23 -17.66 0.81
C LEU A 91 -24.40 -18.39 0.15
N VAL A 92 -24.80 -18.00 -1.07
CA VAL A 92 -25.96 -18.58 -1.77
C VAL A 92 -25.52 -19.64 -2.78
N LEU A 93 -24.55 -19.34 -3.63
CA LEU A 93 -24.12 -20.24 -4.70
C LEU A 93 -23.46 -21.50 -4.15
N MET A 94 -22.64 -21.37 -3.10
CA MET A 94 -21.93 -22.51 -2.50
C MET A 94 -22.88 -23.58 -1.95
N PRO A 95 -23.96 -23.27 -1.21
CA PRO A 95 -24.94 -24.29 -0.80
C PRO A 95 -25.93 -24.69 -1.91
N LEU A 96 -26.18 -23.83 -2.91
CA LEU A 96 -27.15 -24.15 -3.98
C LEU A 96 -26.67 -25.30 -4.87
N ILE A 97 -25.36 -25.38 -5.16
CA ILE A 97 -24.78 -26.44 -6.01
C ILE A 97 -25.05 -27.84 -5.44
N PRO A 98 -24.65 -28.19 -4.19
CA PRO A 98 -24.93 -29.51 -3.63
C PRO A 98 -26.43 -29.74 -3.42
N ALA A 99 -27.22 -28.71 -3.11
CA ALA A 99 -28.68 -28.84 -2.98
C ALA A 99 -29.35 -29.22 -4.31
N ALA A 100 -28.96 -28.57 -5.41
CA ALA A 100 -29.46 -28.89 -6.75
C ALA A 100 -29.07 -30.32 -7.16
N ILE A 101 -27.81 -30.70 -6.95
CA ILE A 101 -27.33 -32.07 -7.23
C ILE A 101 -28.12 -33.09 -6.39
N GLY A 102 -28.28 -32.85 -5.10
CA GLY A 102 -29.05 -33.73 -4.21
C GLY A 102 -30.51 -33.88 -4.63
N THR A 103 -31.14 -32.79 -5.06
CA THR A 103 -32.54 -32.78 -5.54
C THR A 103 -32.68 -33.60 -6.83
N VAL A 104 -31.75 -33.43 -7.78
CA VAL A 104 -31.72 -34.20 -9.03
C VAL A 104 -31.52 -35.70 -8.76
N VAL A 105 -30.57 -36.05 -7.90
CA VAL A 105 -30.30 -37.46 -7.54
C VAL A 105 -31.52 -38.09 -6.84
N TRP A 106 -32.18 -37.36 -5.96
CA TRP A 106 -33.39 -37.84 -5.30
C TRP A 106 -34.53 -38.08 -6.29
N TRP A 107 -34.70 -37.19 -7.27
CA TRP A 107 -35.72 -37.34 -8.31
C TRP A 107 -35.42 -38.57 -9.20
N GLN A 108 -34.17 -38.75 -9.62
CA GLN A 108 -33.74 -39.91 -10.42
C GLN A 108 -33.86 -41.25 -9.67
N ARG A 109 -33.89 -41.23 -8.33
CA ARG A 109 -34.12 -42.44 -7.52
C ARG A 109 -35.60 -42.75 -7.28
N ARG A 110 -36.49 -41.77 -7.50
CA ARG A 110 -37.94 -41.90 -7.28
C ARG A 110 -38.75 -42.10 -8.56
N VAL A 111 -38.16 -41.79 -9.72
CA VAL A 111 -38.67 -42.17 -11.05
C VAL A 111 -38.11 -43.53 -11.41
#